data_AF-A0A3M1ZBA2-F1
#
_entry.id   AF-A0A3M1ZBA2-F1
#
_cell.length_a   1.000
_cell.length_b   1.000
_cell.length_c   1.000
_cell.angle_alpha   90.00
_cell.angle_beta   90.00
_cell.angle_gamma   90.00
#
_symmetry.space_group_name_H-M   'P 1'
#
loop_
_entity.id
_entity.type
_entity.pdbx_description
1 polymer ?
#
loop_
_entity_poly.entity_id
_entity_poly.type
_entity_poly.pdbx_seq_one_letter_code
_entity_poly.pdbx_strand_id
1 'polypeptide(L)'
;PTQELFGKELPSFDAVIFANFDYAPYVPRQYLENLVRYVREDGGGFAMLGGDRSFGLGGYRESPLAEILPVDLSGMVPGQAFFPGRFRPRLTPAGEAHPILRWRPDPAENRAVWDGLPPLEGMNWVLRPRPGAVVLAENPERRNEFGPLPLLVTSEVGAGRVLAVTTDSLWRWSLPAVGAGGDDGPYREFWGRALRWLVHDPETALVRLSVPAGTVRAGAPLTLRARVLDPSYQPARGAEVTGRVVGEAGQELPLAWHERAPGEYEAAAVTPPAEGVWRAEVEARLAGVFLGRDRIGIPVEPRSPEPMRLGIDRAYLEALARATGGRVVEPDDEGLFRELEARARDRLEVVGRRVEEVWPRWWLWAVTVGLLGLDWGLRRWWR
;
A
#
# COMPACT_ATOMS: atom_id res chain seq x y z
N PRO A 1 -11.33 -29.71 -7.56
CA PRO A 1 -10.60 -28.77 -6.69
C PRO A 1 -9.16 -28.49 -7.13
N THR A 2 -8.22 -29.44 -7.07
CA THR A 2 -6.79 -29.14 -7.37
C THR A 2 -6.56 -28.68 -8.81
N GLN A 3 -7.29 -29.24 -9.78
CA GLN A 3 -7.19 -28.81 -11.18
C GLN A 3 -7.67 -27.36 -11.39
N GLU A 4 -8.74 -26.96 -10.71
CA GLU A 4 -9.27 -25.59 -10.82
C GLU A 4 -8.32 -24.60 -10.14
N LEU A 5 -7.89 -24.92 -8.92
CA LEU A 5 -6.97 -24.10 -8.14
C LEU A 5 -5.68 -23.81 -8.91
N PHE A 6 -4.96 -24.85 -9.36
CA PHE A 6 -3.66 -24.69 -10.01
C PHE A 6 -3.73 -24.51 -11.52
N GLY A 7 -4.90 -24.67 -12.14
CA GLY A 7 -5.08 -24.56 -13.59
C GLY A 7 -5.74 -23.25 -14.04
N LYS A 8 -6.64 -22.69 -13.23
CA LYS A 8 -7.44 -21.51 -13.60
C LYS A 8 -7.42 -20.40 -12.56
N GLU A 9 -7.47 -20.78 -11.28
CA GLU A 9 -7.68 -19.83 -10.19
C GLU A 9 -6.38 -19.28 -9.58
N LEU A 10 -5.20 -19.78 -9.93
CA LEU A 10 -3.93 -19.23 -9.40
C LEU A 10 -3.86 -17.69 -9.48
N PRO A 11 -4.24 -17.04 -10.60
CA PRO A 11 -4.21 -15.59 -10.70
C PRO A 11 -5.21 -14.85 -9.79
N SER A 12 -6.18 -15.54 -9.17
CA SER A 12 -7.12 -14.93 -8.21
C SER A 12 -6.57 -14.87 -6.79
N PHE A 13 -5.40 -15.46 -6.53
CA PHE A 13 -4.69 -15.40 -5.25
C PHE A 13 -3.52 -14.41 -5.32
N ASP A 14 -3.27 -13.69 -4.23
CA ASP A 14 -2.10 -12.82 -4.09
C ASP A 14 -0.84 -13.58 -3.63
N ALA A 15 -1.03 -14.67 -2.89
CA ALA A 15 0.06 -15.54 -2.45
C ALA A 15 -0.38 -16.99 -2.23
N VAL A 16 0.56 -17.92 -2.42
CA VAL A 16 0.40 -19.36 -2.17
C VAL A 16 1.39 -19.81 -1.10
N ILE A 17 0.91 -20.56 -0.10
CA ILE A 17 1.74 -21.04 1.02
C ILE A 17 1.68 -22.56 1.10
N PHE A 18 2.84 -23.20 1.02
CA PHE A 18 3.01 -24.63 1.29
C PHE A 18 3.59 -24.80 2.69
N ALA A 19 2.76 -25.31 3.61
CA ALA A 19 3.15 -25.56 4.99
C ALA A 19 3.14 -27.06 5.29
N ASN A 20 4.34 -27.63 5.50
CA ASN A 20 4.55 -29.06 5.71
C ASN A 20 3.74 -29.96 4.76
N PHE A 21 3.85 -29.70 3.46
CA PHE A 21 2.96 -30.26 2.44
C PHE A 21 3.73 -31.11 1.43
N ASP A 22 3.37 -32.38 1.29
CA ASP A 22 3.87 -33.26 0.24
C ASP A 22 2.99 -33.12 -1.01
N TYR A 23 3.57 -32.65 -2.11
CA TYR A 23 2.83 -32.37 -3.34
C TYR A 23 2.51 -33.63 -4.14
N ALA A 24 3.32 -34.69 -4.01
CA ALA A 24 3.29 -35.83 -4.94
C ALA A 24 1.93 -36.55 -5.03
N PRO A 25 1.17 -36.74 -3.93
CA PRO A 25 -0.13 -37.42 -3.99
C PRO A 25 -1.25 -36.57 -4.59
N TYR A 26 -1.08 -35.25 -4.64
CA TYR A 26 -2.20 -34.31 -4.86
C TYR A 26 -2.01 -33.41 -6.07
N VAL A 27 -0.77 -33.05 -6.41
CA VAL A 27 -0.44 -32.00 -7.36
C VAL A 27 0.42 -32.57 -8.49
N PRO A 28 -0.17 -32.83 -9.66
CA PRO A 28 0.58 -33.15 -10.87
C PRO A 28 1.70 -32.14 -11.16
N ARG A 29 2.81 -32.61 -11.73
CA ARG A 29 3.99 -31.77 -12.05
C ARG A 29 3.65 -30.49 -12.82
N GLN A 30 2.74 -30.59 -13.80
CA GLN A 30 2.26 -29.44 -14.59
C GLN A 30 1.68 -28.29 -13.74
N TYR A 31 1.10 -28.58 -12.58
CA TYR A 31 0.55 -27.56 -11.67
C TYR A 31 1.63 -26.83 -10.90
N LEU A 32 2.75 -27.50 -10.63
CA LEU A 32 3.93 -26.83 -10.09
C LEU A 32 4.57 -25.89 -11.13
N GLU A 33 4.54 -26.27 -12.41
CA GLU A 33 4.99 -25.38 -13.50
C GLU A 33 4.10 -24.13 -13.62
N ASN A 34 2.78 -24.29 -13.46
CA ASN A 34 1.87 -23.15 -13.39
C ASN A 34 2.16 -22.25 -12.18
N LEU A 35 2.47 -22.84 -11.01
CA LEU A 35 2.84 -22.07 -9.82
C LEU A 35 4.18 -21.32 -10.03
N VAL A 36 5.16 -21.94 -10.70
CA VAL A 36 6.41 -21.27 -11.08
C VAL A 36 6.15 -20.09 -12.01
N ARG A 37 5.24 -20.25 -12.98
CA ARG A 37 4.83 -19.17 -13.88
C ARG A 37 4.13 -18.03 -13.14
N TYR A 38 3.18 -18.37 -12.27
CA TYR A 38 2.47 -17.42 -11.42
C TYR A 38 3.43 -16.54 -10.60
N VAL A 39 4.48 -17.12 -10.01
CA VAL A 39 5.50 -16.35 -9.29
C VAL A 39 6.34 -15.51 -10.25
N ARG A 40 6.88 -16.11 -11.32
CA ARG A 40 7.84 -15.43 -12.23
C ARG A 40 7.21 -14.33 -13.06
N GLU A 41 6.04 -14.58 -13.62
CA GLU A 41 5.42 -13.76 -14.65
C GLU A 41 4.30 -12.89 -14.09
N ASP A 42 3.41 -13.46 -13.26
CA ASP A 42 2.23 -12.75 -12.74
C ASP A 42 2.55 -11.92 -11.48
N GLY A 43 3.73 -12.11 -10.88
CA GLY A 43 4.14 -11.40 -9.67
C GLY A 43 3.57 -11.98 -8.37
N GLY A 44 3.11 -13.23 -8.41
CA GLY A 44 2.53 -13.90 -7.26
C GLY A 44 3.52 -14.16 -6.13
N GLY A 45 3.04 -14.07 -4.88
CA GLY A 45 3.81 -14.44 -3.70
C GLY A 45 3.85 -15.95 -3.48
N PHE A 46 5.00 -16.51 -3.09
CA PHE A 46 5.10 -17.91 -2.69
C PHE A 46 5.86 -18.08 -1.37
N ALA A 47 5.32 -18.88 -0.45
CA ALA A 47 6.05 -19.28 0.74
C ALA A 47 6.08 -20.79 0.92
N MET A 48 7.21 -21.32 1.39
CA MET A 48 7.35 -22.71 1.80
C MET A 48 7.87 -22.79 3.24
N LEU A 49 7.11 -23.44 4.11
CA LEU A 49 7.51 -23.74 5.49
C LEU A 49 8.01 -25.16 5.58
N GLY A 50 8.92 -25.37 6.52
CA GLY A 50 9.56 -26.64 6.79
C GLY A 50 8.65 -27.70 7.37
N GLY A 51 9.28 -28.78 7.79
CA GLY A 51 8.65 -29.99 8.32
C GLY A 51 9.08 -31.25 7.57
N ASP A 52 8.56 -32.39 7.98
CA ASP A 52 8.87 -33.71 7.45
C ASP A 52 8.34 -33.97 6.03
N ARG A 53 7.50 -33.08 5.50
CA ARG A 53 6.91 -33.14 4.16
C ARG A 53 7.30 -31.96 3.27
N SER A 54 8.32 -31.20 3.64
CA SER A 54 8.76 -30.01 2.90
C SER A 54 10.20 -30.13 2.36
N PHE A 55 10.57 -29.22 1.46
CA PHE A 55 11.91 -29.14 0.87
C PHE A 55 12.40 -30.49 0.32
N GLY A 56 13.61 -30.92 0.69
CA GLY A 56 14.18 -32.19 0.23
C GLY A 56 13.39 -33.42 0.67
N LEU A 57 12.71 -33.39 1.83
CA LEU A 57 11.89 -34.50 2.32
C LEU A 57 10.54 -34.59 1.60
N GLY A 58 9.96 -33.45 1.23
CA GLY A 58 8.75 -33.37 0.42
C GLY A 58 8.96 -33.61 -1.09
N GLY A 59 10.13 -34.10 -1.51
CA GLY A 59 10.44 -34.36 -2.92
C GLY A 59 10.65 -33.12 -3.79
N TYR A 60 10.66 -31.91 -3.22
CA TYR A 60 10.70 -30.67 -4.00
C TYR A 60 12.00 -30.45 -4.76
N ARG A 61 13.09 -31.15 -4.41
CA ARG A 61 14.39 -31.09 -5.11
C ARG A 61 14.27 -31.39 -6.61
N GLU A 62 13.43 -32.36 -6.96
CA GLU A 62 13.24 -32.83 -8.35
C GLU A 62 12.01 -32.18 -9.01
N SER A 63 11.38 -31.23 -8.32
CA SER A 63 10.19 -30.53 -8.78
C SER A 63 10.55 -29.21 -9.49
N PRO A 64 9.67 -28.67 -10.36
CA PRO A 64 9.83 -27.33 -10.92
C PRO A 64 10.02 -26.23 -9.87
N LEU A 65 9.45 -26.39 -8.67
CA LEU A 65 9.59 -25.39 -7.59
C LEU A 65 11.02 -25.23 -7.10
N ALA A 66 11.90 -26.22 -7.29
CA ALA A 66 13.31 -26.09 -6.94
C ALA A 66 13.98 -24.89 -7.62
N GLU A 67 13.47 -24.44 -8.77
CA GLU A 67 14.02 -23.31 -9.52
C GLU A 67 13.70 -21.94 -8.93
N ILE A 68 12.61 -21.82 -8.15
CA ILE A 68 12.17 -20.55 -7.55
C ILE A 68 12.46 -20.49 -6.05
N LEU A 69 12.73 -21.64 -5.40
CA LEU A 69 13.08 -21.65 -3.99
C LEU A 69 14.39 -20.89 -3.73
N PRO A 70 14.46 -19.99 -2.73
CA PRO A 70 15.64 -19.19 -2.41
C PRO A 70 16.79 -20.00 -1.80
N VAL A 71 16.60 -21.31 -1.63
CA VAL A 71 17.55 -22.24 -1.01
C VAL A 71 17.90 -23.36 -1.97
N ASP A 72 19.16 -23.77 -1.94
CA ASP A 72 19.68 -24.88 -2.71
C ASP A 72 19.43 -26.20 -1.98
N LEU A 73 18.76 -27.13 -2.66
CA LEU A 73 18.43 -28.46 -2.14
C LEU A 73 19.36 -29.56 -2.66
N SER A 74 20.28 -29.26 -3.58
CA SER A 74 21.01 -30.25 -4.41
C SER A 74 22.14 -31.01 -3.71
N GLY A 75 22.60 -30.56 -2.54
CA GLY A 75 23.74 -31.20 -1.89
C GLY A 75 23.41 -32.51 -1.14
N MET A 76 24.47 -33.19 -0.71
CA MET A 76 24.38 -34.40 0.09
C MET A 76 23.87 -34.07 1.49
N VAL A 77 22.81 -34.76 1.90
CA VAL A 77 22.23 -34.62 3.25
C VAL A 77 23.16 -35.32 4.25
N PRO A 78 23.69 -34.61 5.27
CA PRO A 78 24.54 -35.22 6.29
C PRO A 78 23.66 -35.98 7.30
N GLY A 79 23.44 -37.26 7.04
CA GLY A 79 22.67 -38.16 7.91
C GLY A 79 21.16 -37.98 7.74
N GLN A 80 20.59 -36.91 8.32
CA GLN A 80 19.13 -36.67 8.32
C GLN A 80 18.79 -35.37 7.59
N ALA A 81 17.75 -35.39 6.75
CA ALA A 81 17.26 -34.22 6.01
C ALA A 81 16.38 -33.29 6.86
N PHE A 82 16.08 -33.69 8.09
CA PHE A 82 15.47 -32.89 9.12
C PHE A 82 16.26 -33.07 10.40
N PHE A 83 16.76 -31.98 10.98
CA PHE A 83 17.52 -32.02 12.23
C PHE A 83 16.58 -31.88 13.42
N PRO A 84 16.42 -32.92 14.25
CA PRO A 84 15.75 -32.77 15.52
C PRO A 84 16.64 -31.95 16.46
N GLY A 85 16.05 -30.98 17.16
CA GLY A 85 16.78 -30.17 18.14
C GLY A 85 16.18 -28.78 18.32
N ARG A 86 16.35 -28.23 19.52
CA ARG A 86 15.97 -26.86 19.82
C ARG A 86 17.11 -25.91 19.49
N PHE A 87 16.77 -24.72 19.01
CA PHE A 87 17.73 -23.66 18.73
C PHE A 87 17.08 -22.29 18.84
N ARG A 88 17.89 -21.26 19.04
CA ARG A 88 17.43 -19.86 18.95
C ARG A 88 17.85 -19.27 17.60
N PRO A 89 16.91 -18.69 16.82
CA PRO A 89 17.25 -18.03 15.58
C PRO A 89 18.13 -16.80 15.86
N ARG A 90 19.13 -16.57 15.00
CA ARG A 90 19.91 -15.34 14.99
C ARG A 90 19.55 -14.52 13.77
N LEU A 91 19.22 -13.25 13.96
CA LEU A 91 19.03 -12.31 12.85
C LEU A 91 20.35 -12.02 12.15
N THR A 92 20.31 -11.96 10.83
CA THR A 92 21.43 -11.43 10.03
C THR A 92 21.33 -9.91 9.93
N PRO A 93 22.38 -9.20 9.48
CA PRO A 93 22.28 -7.76 9.21
C PRO A 93 21.18 -7.39 8.22
N ALA A 94 20.90 -8.26 7.23
CA ALA A 94 19.79 -8.08 6.30
C ALA A 94 18.44 -8.29 7.00
N GLY A 95 18.33 -9.30 7.86
CA GLY A 95 17.13 -9.57 8.65
C GLY A 95 16.73 -8.40 9.56
N GLU A 96 17.70 -7.73 10.18
CA GLU A 96 17.44 -6.57 11.04
C GLU A 96 16.85 -5.38 10.28
N ALA A 97 17.21 -5.21 9.01
CA ALA A 97 16.67 -4.17 8.14
C ALA A 97 15.35 -4.58 7.45
N HIS A 98 15.12 -5.88 7.26
CA HIS A 98 14.02 -6.40 6.46
C HIS A 98 12.64 -6.14 7.10
N PRO A 99 11.63 -5.70 6.32
CA PRO A 99 10.31 -5.34 6.85
C PRO A 99 9.57 -6.49 7.55
N ILE A 100 9.89 -7.74 7.19
CA ILE A 100 9.33 -8.95 7.83
C ILE A 100 9.72 -9.05 9.31
N LEU A 101 10.98 -8.72 9.66
CA LEU A 101 11.52 -8.94 11.01
C LEU A 101 11.72 -7.64 11.80
N ARG A 102 11.60 -6.48 11.15
CA ARG A 102 11.66 -5.17 11.81
C ARG A 102 10.32 -4.77 12.42
N TRP A 103 9.99 -5.36 13.58
CA TRP A 103 8.75 -5.13 14.32
C TRP A 103 8.77 -3.88 15.18
N ARG A 104 9.97 -3.37 15.50
CA ARG A 104 10.17 -2.11 16.19
C ARG A 104 10.99 -1.14 15.33
N PRO A 105 10.73 0.19 15.42
CA PRO A 105 11.50 1.18 14.69
C PRO A 105 12.98 1.20 15.10
N ASP A 106 13.23 1.06 16.42
CA ASP A 106 14.57 1.00 17.01
C ASP A 106 15.18 -0.41 16.86
N PRO A 107 16.39 -0.55 16.26
CA PRO A 107 17.03 -1.85 16.09
C PRO A 107 17.36 -2.58 17.39
N ALA A 108 17.72 -1.85 18.46
CA ALA A 108 18.10 -2.48 19.73
C ALA A 108 16.87 -3.07 20.44
N GLU A 109 15.77 -2.31 20.51
CA GLU A 109 14.48 -2.82 20.98
C GLU A 109 13.99 -4.00 20.14
N ASN A 110 14.12 -3.93 18.80
CA ASN A 110 13.73 -5.03 17.93
C ASN A 110 14.53 -6.30 18.26
N ARG A 111 15.85 -6.20 18.41
CA ARG A 111 16.70 -7.33 18.74
C ARG A 111 16.34 -7.93 20.11
N ALA A 112 16.04 -7.10 21.11
CA ALA A 112 15.62 -7.57 22.43
C ALA A 112 14.30 -8.39 22.37
N VAL A 113 13.35 -8.00 21.51
CA VAL A 113 12.13 -8.80 21.28
C VAL A 113 12.48 -10.16 20.69
N TRP A 114 13.34 -10.19 19.66
CA TRP A 114 13.77 -11.43 19.00
C TRP A 114 14.56 -12.35 19.93
N ASP A 115 15.47 -11.80 20.74
CA ASP A 115 16.25 -12.55 21.73
C ASP A 115 15.35 -13.13 22.84
N GLY A 116 14.21 -12.50 23.11
CA GLY A 116 13.21 -12.95 24.06
C GLY A 116 12.28 -14.07 23.55
N LEU A 117 12.29 -14.37 22.25
CA LEU A 117 11.37 -15.37 21.69
C LEU A 117 11.67 -16.79 22.18
N PRO A 118 10.64 -17.64 22.30
CA PRO A 118 10.83 -19.07 22.57
C PRO A 118 11.75 -19.73 21.53
N PRO A 119 12.59 -20.69 21.94
CA PRO A 119 13.41 -21.44 21.00
C PRO A 119 12.52 -22.23 20.04
N LEU A 120 12.98 -22.30 18.79
CA LEU A 120 12.39 -23.12 17.75
C LEU A 120 12.88 -24.56 17.88
N GLU A 121 12.21 -25.49 17.22
CA GLU A 121 12.53 -26.90 17.25
C GLU A 121 12.42 -27.51 15.86
N GLY A 122 13.44 -28.27 15.46
CA GLY A 122 13.42 -28.93 14.17
C GLY A 122 13.73 -27.96 13.02
N MET A 123 14.55 -28.40 12.08
CA MET A 123 14.71 -27.67 10.82
C MET A 123 15.08 -28.61 9.67
N ASN A 124 14.60 -28.31 8.48
CA ASN A 124 15.03 -28.97 7.26
C ASN A 124 16.48 -28.62 6.94
N TRP A 125 17.21 -29.61 6.45
CA TRP A 125 18.51 -29.38 5.86
C TRP A 125 18.35 -28.70 4.49
N VAL A 126 19.09 -27.62 4.29
CA VAL A 126 19.29 -26.94 3.02
C VAL A 126 20.78 -26.70 2.84
N LEU A 127 21.29 -26.72 1.61
CA LEU A 127 22.73 -26.60 1.36
C LEU A 127 23.23 -25.18 1.59
N ARG A 128 22.61 -24.19 0.92
CA ARG A 128 23.00 -22.78 0.97
C ARG A 128 21.89 -21.91 0.39
N PRO A 129 21.86 -20.60 0.66
CA PRO A 129 21.03 -19.68 -0.13
C PRO A 129 21.46 -19.71 -1.61
N ARG A 130 20.50 -19.58 -2.53
CA ARG A 130 20.79 -19.38 -3.96
C ARG A 130 21.40 -17.99 -4.20
N PRO A 131 22.14 -17.79 -5.30
CA PRO A 131 22.57 -16.45 -5.71
C PRO A 131 21.37 -15.49 -5.81
N GLY A 132 21.50 -14.30 -5.23
CA GLY A 132 20.42 -13.30 -5.17
C GLY A 132 19.40 -13.51 -4.04
N ALA A 133 19.46 -14.63 -3.31
CA ALA A 133 18.66 -14.82 -2.12
C ALA A 133 19.27 -14.13 -0.89
N VAL A 134 18.42 -13.62 -0.01
CA VAL A 134 18.79 -12.90 1.20
C VAL A 134 18.39 -13.73 2.41
N VAL A 135 19.38 -14.10 3.23
CA VAL A 135 19.12 -14.80 4.50
C VAL A 135 18.78 -13.77 5.56
N LEU A 136 17.58 -13.85 6.12
CA LEU A 136 17.08 -12.93 7.15
C LEU A 136 17.37 -13.44 8.56
N ALA A 137 17.28 -14.75 8.76
CA ALA A 137 17.63 -15.39 10.03
C ALA A 137 18.28 -16.75 9.76
N GLU A 138 19.11 -17.19 10.70
CA GLU A 138 19.91 -18.41 10.60
C GLU A 138 19.93 -19.16 11.93
N ASN A 139 20.26 -20.45 11.88
CA ASN A 139 20.54 -21.25 13.06
C ASN A 139 22.05 -21.20 13.37
N PRO A 140 22.50 -20.50 14.42
CA PRO A 140 23.93 -20.40 14.74
C PRO A 140 24.54 -21.71 15.24
N GLU A 141 23.73 -22.63 15.77
CA GLU A 141 24.13 -23.91 16.38
C GLU A 141 24.32 -25.04 15.35
N ARG A 142 23.96 -24.80 14.09
CA ARG A 142 24.13 -25.75 12.98
C ARG A 142 24.80 -25.05 11.82
N ARG A 143 25.89 -25.66 11.34
CA ARG A 143 26.74 -25.10 10.29
C ARG A 143 27.11 -26.17 9.28
N ASN A 144 27.35 -25.74 8.05
CA ASN A 144 27.97 -26.53 6.99
C ASN A 144 29.15 -25.75 6.40
N GLU A 145 29.68 -26.22 5.26
CA GLU A 145 30.80 -25.58 4.56
C GLU A 145 30.52 -24.13 4.10
N PHE A 146 29.25 -23.74 3.98
CA PHE A 146 28.82 -22.40 3.57
C PHE A 146 28.47 -21.48 4.77
N GLY A 147 28.58 -21.98 6.01
CA GLY A 147 28.30 -21.21 7.22
C GLY A 147 27.09 -21.74 8.02
N PRO A 148 26.47 -20.90 8.88
CA PRO A 148 25.25 -21.25 9.59
C PRO A 148 24.11 -21.67 8.65
N LEU A 149 23.30 -22.62 9.08
CA LEU A 149 22.17 -23.06 8.25
C LEU A 149 21.11 -21.95 8.17
N PRO A 150 20.65 -21.59 6.95
CA PRO A 150 19.60 -20.58 6.77
C PRO A 150 18.27 -21.02 7.37
N LEU A 151 17.61 -20.11 8.08
CA LEU A 151 16.28 -20.32 8.65
C LEU A 151 15.18 -19.63 7.85
N LEU A 152 15.32 -18.32 7.67
CA LEU A 152 14.39 -17.48 6.94
C LEU A 152 15.15 -16.90 5.75
N VAL A 153 14.72 -17.24 4.54
CA VAL A 153 15.41 -16.81 3.31
C VAL A 153 14.39 -16.24 2.35
N THR A 154 14.66 -15.07 1.80
CA THR A 154 13.82 -14.42 0.81
C THR A 154 14.54 -14.30 -0.53
N SER A 155 13.79 -14.24 -1.62
CA SER A 155 14.29 -13.85 -2.94
C SER A 155 13.18 -13.23 -3.77
N GLU A 156 13.55 -12.34 -4.68
CA GLU A 156 12.65 -11.90 -5.76
C GLU A 156 12.98 -12.71 -7.02
N VAL A 157 11.97 -13.30 -7.65
CA VAL A 157 12.12 -14.22 -8.78
C VAL A 157 11.17 -13.79 -9.89
N GLY A 158 11.72 -13.20 -10.95
CA GLY A 158 10.91 -12.54 -11.97
C GLY A 158 10.19 -11.34 -11.37
N ALA A 159 8.86 -11.29 -11.50
CA ALA A 159 8.03 -10.26 -10.89
C ALA A 159 7.60 -10.58 -9.45
N GLY A 160 7.74 -11.82 -8.98
CA GLY A 160 7.18 -12.27 -7.70
C GLY A 160 8.19 -12.42 -6.57
N ARG A 161 7.67 -12.70 -5.38
CA ARG A 161 8.44 -12.80 -4.12
C ARG A 161 8.32 -14.19 -3.51
N VAL A 162 9.46 -14.73 -3.07
CA VAL A 162 9.53 -16.06 -2.47
C VAL A 162 10.11 -16.01 -1.06
N LEU A 163 9.46 -16.68 -0.11
CA LEU A 163 9.92 -16.87 1.27
C LEU A 163 10.09 -18.36 1.58
N ALA A 164 11.29 -18.77 2.00
CA ALA A 164 11.53 -20.07 2.60
C ALA A 164 11.71 -19.94 4.11
N VAL A 165 10.93 -20.72 4.86
CA VAL A 165 11.05 -20.91 6.30
C VAL A 165 11.47 -22.35 6.52
N THR A 166 12.70 -22.63 6.92
CA THR A 166 13.24 -24.00 6.99
C THR A 166 12.83 -24.76 8.26
N THR A 167 11.82 -24.29 8.99
CA THR A 167 11.24 -24.95 10.17
C THR A 167 9.72 -24.94 10.09
N ASP A 168 9.07 -25.90 10.73
CA ASP A 168 7.62 -25.94 10.97
C ASP A 168 7.24 -25.37 12.35
N SER A 169 8.22 -25.04 13.20
CA SER A 169 7.98 -24.74 14.62
C SER A 169 7.68 -23.29 14.95
N LEU A 170 7.43 -22.42 13.96
CA LEU A 170 7.09 -21.00 14.20
C LEU A 170 5.85 -20.84 15.09
N TRP A 171 4.94 -21.82 15.09
CA TRP A 171 3.77 -21.85 15.99
C TRP A 171 4.14 -21.70 17.48
N ARG A 172 5.38 -22.03 17.87
CA ARG A 172 5.90 -21.86 19.22
C ARG A 172 5.96 -20.39 19.67
N TRP A 173 5.92 -19.45 18.73
CA TRP A 173 5.81 -18.02 19.02
C TRP A 173 4.38 -17.56 19.37
N SER A 174 3.40 -18.46 19.35
CA SER A 174 2.01 -18.18 19.73
C SER A 174 1.49 -19.19 20.75
N LEU A 175 1.39 -20.47 20.39
CA LEU A 175 0.63 -21.47 21.16
C LEU A 175 1.03 -21.59 22.64
N PRO A 176 2.33 -21.57 23.03
CA PRO A 176 2.71 -21.61 24.43
C PRO A 176 2.24 -20.38 25.23
N ALA A 177 2.30 -19.19 24.64
CA ALA A 177 1.86 -17.96 25.29
C ALA A 177 0.33 -17.93 25.41
N VAL A 178 -0.39 -18.27 24.34
CA VAL A 178 -1.87 -18.36 24.34
C VAL A 178 -2.35 -19.41 25.35
N GLY A 179 -1.70 -20.57 25.42
CA GLY A 179 -2.02 -21.62 26.38
C GLY A 179 -1.84 -21.20 27.85
N ALA A 180 -1.00 -20.19 28.11
CA ALA A 180 -0.80 -19.59 29.42
C ALA A 180 -1.71 -18.37 29.69
N GLY A 181 -2.66 -18.07 28.79
CA GLY A 181 -3.55 -16.90 28.88
C GLY A 181 -2.94 -15.59 28.36
N GLY A 182 -1.80 -15.65 27.67
CA GLY A 182 -1.15 -14.52 26.99
C GLY A 182 -1.62 -14.31 25.54
N ASP A 183 -0.94 -13.41 24.83
CA ASP A 183 -1.25 -13.00 23.45
C ASP A 183 -0.42 -13.77 22.40
N ASP A 184 -0.92 -13.86 21.17
CA ASP A 184 -0.26 -14.48 20.01
C ASP A 184 0.55 -13.49 19.14
N GLY A 185 0.84 -12.31 19.69
CA GLY A 185 1.46 -11.17 19.02
C GLY A 185 2.65 -11.50 18.11
N PRO A 186 3.71 -12.19 18.57
CA PRO A 186 4.91 -12.42 17.74
C PRO A 186 4.64 -13.25 16.47
N TYR A 187 3.83 -14.31 16.57
CA TYR A 187 3.49 -15.14 15.42
C TYR A 187 2.65 -14.37 14.39
N ARG A 188 1.66 -13.60 14.87
CA ARG A 188 0.82 -12.78 14.00
C ARG A 188 1.57 -11.63 13.35
N GLU A 189 2.46 -10.99 14.09
CA GLU A 189 3.29 -9.90 13.57
C GLU A 189 4.22 -10.41 12.46
N PHE A 190 4.83 -11.59 12.66
CA PHE A 190 5.63 -12.26 11.65
C PHE A 190 4.82 -12.50 10.36
N TRP A 191 3.69 -13.22 10.45
CA TRP A 191 2.92 -13.59 9.27
C TRP A 191 2.23 -12.40 8.61
N GLY A 192 1.74 -11.43 9.39
CA GLY A 192 1.14 -10.21 8.85
C GLY A 192 2.13 -9.40 8.01
N ARG A 193 3.40 -9.35 8.42
CA ARG A 193 4.47 -8.69 7.64
C ARG A 193 4.98 -9.54 6.49
N ALA A 194 5.13 -10.85 6.69
CA ALA A 194 5.51 -11.78 5.63
C ALA A 194 4.50 -11.75 4.47
N LEU A 195 3.20 -11.76 4.78
CA LEU A 195 2.13 -11.67 3.78
C LEU A 195 2.19 -10.32 3.05
N ARG A 196 2.25 -9.18 3.76
CA ARG A 196 2.40 -7.86 3.13
C ARG A 196 3.61 -7.80 2.19
N TRP A 197 4.73 -8.38 2.59
CA TRP A 197 5.91 -8.47 1.74
C TRP A 197 5.64 -9.35 0.51
N LEU A 198 5.07 -10.54 0.68
CA LEU A 198 4.77 -11.47 -0.43
C LEU A 198 3.81 -10.88 -1.47
N VAL A 199 2.86 -10.03 -1.06
CA VAL A 199 1.85 -9.42 -1.95
C VAL A 199 2.26 -8.03 -2.47
N HIS A 200 3.56 -7.69 -2.40
CA HIS A 200 4.09 -6.42 -2.91
C HIS A 200 3.45 -5.16 -2.29
N ASP A 201 3.17 -5.18 -0.98
CA ASP A 201 2.68 -3.98 -0.27
C ASP A 201 3.63 -2.78 -0.51
N PRO A 202 3.12 -1.60 -0.92
CA PRO A 202 3.94 -0.43 -1.25
C PRO A 202 4.89 0.01 -0.12
N GLU A 203 4.54 -0.23 1.14
CA GLU A 203 5.40 0.07 2.29
C GLU A 203 6.68 -0.79 2.32
N THR A 204 6.67 -1.91 1.60
CA THR A 204 7.79 -2.85 1.49
C THR A 204 8.59 -2.69 0.20
N ALA A 205 8.27 -1.71 -0.64
CA ALA A 205 9.00 -1.46 -1.89
C ALA A 205 10.45 -1.00 -1.61
N LEU A 206 11.39 -1.43 -2.47
CA LEU A 206 12.79 -1.01 -2.38
C LEU A 206 12.99 0.43 -2.84
N VAL A 207 12.14 0.89 -3.76
CA VAL A 207 12.14 2.26 -4.29
C VAL A 207 10.83 2.89 -3.89
N ARG A 208 10.89 4.03 -3.21
CA ARG A 208 9.70 4.77 -2.77
C ARG A 208 9.85 6.26 -3.02
N LEU A 209 8.88 6.82 -3.72
CA LEU A 209 8.77 8.22 -4.04
C LEU A 209 7.85 8.93 -3.04
N SER A 210 8.25 10.14 -2.63
CA SER A 210 7.50 10.95 -1.68
C SER A 210 7.58 12.43 -2.03
N VAL A 211 6.53 13.16 -1.68
CA VAL A 211 6.49 14.63 -1.76
C VAL A 211 6.64 15.17 -0.34
N PRO A 212 7.72 15.89 0.00
CA PRO A 212 7.90 16.44 1.35
C PRO A 212 6.86 17.50 1.73
N ALA A 213 6.31 18.21 0.73
CA ALA A 213 5.29 19.23 0.93
C ALA A 213 3.89 18.65 0.71
N GLY A 214 2.96 18.93 1.63
CA GLY A 214 1.58 18.41 1.56
C GLY A 214 0.70 19.08 0.50
N THR A 215 1.01 20.31 0.08
CA THR A 215 0.23 21.04 -0.93
C THR A 215 1.16 21.72 -1.92
N VAL A 216 0.98 21.44 -3.21
CA VAL A 216 1.79 21.99 -4.30
C VAL A 216 0.90 22.92 -5.12
N ARG A 217 1.40 24.10 -5.47
CA ARG A 217 0.65 25.09 -6.28
C ARG A 217 1.29 25.27 -7.63
N ALA A 218 0.47 25.61 -8.63
CA ALA A 218 0.95 25.99 -9.94
C ALA A 218 1.94 27.18 -9.83
N GLY A 219 3.10 27.06 -10.47
CA GLY A 219 4.17 28.06 -10.42
C GLY A 219 5.03 28.05 -9.15
N ALA A 220 4.80 27.14 -8.20
CA ALA A 220 5.66 26.96 -7.03
C ALA A 220 6.70 25.82 -7.25
N PRO A 221 7.87 25.86 -6.59
CA PRO A 221 8.85 24.78 -6.68
C PRO A 221 8.33 23.50 -6.02
N LEU A 222 8.30 22.41 -6.79
CA LEU A 222 8.03 21.04 -6.37
C LEU A 222 9.37 20.33 -6.16
N THR A 223 9.58 19.82 -4.94
CA THR A 223 10.72 18.95 -4.60
C THR A 223 10.20 17.54 -4.36
N LEU A 224 10.92 16.54 -4.85
CA LEU A 224 10.59 15.13 -4.68
C LEU A 224 11.73 14.41 -3.97
N ARG A 225 11.39 13.39 -3.17
CA ARG A 225 12.36 12.53 -2.50
C ARG A 225 12.12 11.09 -2.86
N ALA A 226 13.18 10.38 -3.22
CA ALA A 226 13.18 8.96 -3.48
C ALA A 226 14.05 8.26 -2.45
N ARG A 227 13.45 7.33 -1.70
CA ARG A 227 14.16 6.39 -0.84
C ARG A 227 14.45 5.13 -1.65
N VAL A 228 15.71 4.73 -1.70
CA VAL A 228 16.19 3.58 -2.47
C VAL A 228 16.98 2.65 -1.56
N LEU A 229 16.52 1.40 -1.51
CA LEU A 229 17.13 0.31 -0.75
C LEU A 229 17.69 -0.74 -1.71
N ASP A 230 18.70 -1.47 -1.26
CA ASP A 230 19.19 -2.66 -1.93
C ASP A 230 18.31 -3.90 -1.61
N PRO A 231 18.52 -5.05 -2.27
CA PRO A 231 17.75 -6.27 -1.98
C PRO A 231 17.85 -6.77 -0.53
N SER A 232 18.89 -6.36 0.21
CA SER A 232 19.06 -6.65 1.65
C SER A 232 18.38 -5.61 2.55
N TYR A 233 17.57 -4.72 1.97
CA TYR A 233 16.90 -3.60 2.63
C TYR A 233 17.84 -2.59 3.30
N GLN A 234 19.11 -2.56 2.89
CA GLN A 234 20.06 -1.55 3.32
C GLN A 234 20.00 -0.33 2.38
N PRO A 235 20.35 0.88 2.84
CA PRO A 235 20.32 2.06 1.99
C PRO A 235 21.27 1.93 0.78
N ALA A 236 20.73 2.01 -0.43
CA ALA A 236 21.49 1.85 -1.67
C ALA A 236 22.28 3.12 -1.99
N ARG A 237 23.58 3.10 -1.70
CA ARG A 237 24.51 4.22 -1.98
C ARG A 237 24.94 4.23 -3.44
N GLY A 238 24.95 5.40 -4.07
CA GLY A 238 25.37 5.54 -5.47
C GLY A 238 24.49 4.81 -6.48
N ALA A 239 23.21 4.63 -6.18
CA ALA A 239 22.23 4.12 -7.13
C ALA A 239 21.96 5.18 -8.22
N GLU A 240 21.81 4.71 -9.45
CA GLU A 240 21.38 5.52 -10.59
C GLU A 240 19.86 5.71 -10.50
N VAL A 241 19.44 6.90 -10.08
CA VAL A 241 18.02 7.27 -9.96
C VAL A 241 17.65 8.15 -11.14
N THR A 242 16.64 7.71 -11.90
CA THR A 242 16.08 8.44 -13.04
C THR A 242 14.59 8.63 -12.84
N GLY A 243 14.04 9.74 -13.32
CA GLY A 243 12.62 9.98 -13.18
C GLY A 243 12.14 11.19 -13.95
N ARG A 244 10.82 11.29 -14.06
CA ARG A 244 10.13 12.40 -14.73
C ARG A 244 8.80 12.67 -14.05
N VAL A 245 8.31 13.90 -14.23
CA VAL A 245 6.95 14.28 -13.86
C VAL A 245 6.17 14.58 -15.13
N VAL A 246 5.01 13.97 -15.29
CA VAL A 246 4.14 14.11 -16.47
C VAL A 246 2.83 14.76 -16.05
N GLY A 247 2.50 15.90 -16.64
CA GLY A 247 1.22 16.59 -16.45
C GLY A 247 0.10 15.97 -17.29
N GLU A 248 -1.16 16.24 -16.97
CA GLU A 248 -2.31 15.71 -17.72
C GLU A 248 -2.31 16.12 -19.20
N ALA A 249 -1.77 17.30 -19.50
CA ALA A 249 -1.60 17.80 -20.87
C ALA A 249 -0.41 17.16 -21.62
N GLY A 250 0.23 16.11 -21.06
CA GLY A 250 1.38 15.42 -21.68
C GLY A 250 2.71 16.17 -21.54
N GLN A 251 2.77 17.19 -20.69
CA GLN A 251 3.99 17.95 -20.43
C GLN A 251 4.94 17.11 -19.57
N GLU A 252 6.14 16.83 -20.06
CA GLU A 252 7.16 16.08 -19.31
C GLU A 252 8.22 17.03 -18.72
N LEU A 253 8.44 16.91 -17.42
CA LEU A 253 9.50 17.60 -16.67
C LEU A 253 10.52 16.56 -16.20
N PRO A 254 11.75 16.53 -16.75
CA PRO A 254 12.78 15.59 -16.30
C PRO A 254 13.24 15.94 -14.88
N LEU A 255 13.52 14.91 -14.07
CA LEU A 255 14.03 15.07 -12.71
C LEU A 255 15.53 14.75 -12.67
N ALA A 256 16.32 15.72 -12.21
CA ALA A 256 17.73 15.49 -11.88
C ALA A 256 17.84 15.14 -10.40
N TRP A 257 18.41 13.97 -10.08
CA TRP A 257 18.51 13.45 -8.71
C TRP A 257 19.91 13.65 -8.14
N HIS A 258 19.99 13.92 -6.84
CA HIS A 258 21.25 13.93 -6.10
C HIS A 258 21.08 13.18 -4.78
N GLU A 259 22.12 12.44 -4.37
CA GLU A 259 22.13 11.69 -3.11
C GLU A 259 22.36 12.67 -1.95
N ARG A 260 21.36 12.81 -1.06
CA ARG A 260 21.42 13.70 0.11
C ARG A 260 21.99 12.99 1.33
N ALA A 261 21.59 11.73 1.49
CA ALA A 261 22.08 10.81 2.51
C ALA A 261 22.10 9.40 1.91
N PRO A 262 22.81 8.43 2.53
CA PRO A 262 22.84 7.06 2.04
C PRO A 262 21.43 6.52 1.72
N GLY A 263 21.18 6.20 0.44
CA GLY A 263 19.88 5.68 -0.03
C GLY A 263 18.72 6.68 -0.07
N GLU A 264 18.98 7.96 0.18
CA GLU A 264 17.98 9.05 0.15
C GLU A 264 18.38 10.05 -0.93
N TYR A 265 17.56 10.12 -1.98
CA TYR A 265 17.79 10.95 -3.16
C TYR A 265 16.77 12.08 -3.19
N GLU A 266 17.24 13.29 -3.46
CA GLU A 266 16.38 14.46 -3.63
C GLU A 266 16.45 14.94 -5.08
N ALA A 267 15.30 15.20 -5.67
CA ALA A 267 15.23 15.77 -7.01
C ALA A 267 15.48 17.27 -6.95
N ALA A 268 16.14 17.82 -7.97
CA ALA A 268 16.17 19.26 -8.21
C ALA A 268 14.74 19.79 -8.32
N ALA A 269 14.51 20.98 -7.76
CA ALA A 269 13.19 21.57 -7.74
C ALA A 269 12.70 21.84 -9.17
N VAL A 270 11.51 21.34 -9.50
CA VAL A 270 10.82 21.60 -10.77
C VAL A 270 9.58 22.45 -10.52
N THR A 271 9.14 23.23 -11.50
CA THR A 271 7.97 24.10 -11.34
C THR A 271 6.85 23.66 -12.27
N PRO A 272 5.77 23.05 -11.75
CA PRO A 272 4.61 22.70 -12.55
C PRO A 272 3.92 23.98 -13.05
N PRO A 273 3.80 24.20 -14.37
CA PRO A 273 3.21 25.43 -14.92
C PRO A 273 1.69 25.50 -14.79
N ALA A 274 1.02 24.35 -14.71
CA ALA A 274 -0.44 24.25 -14.72
C ALA A 274 -0.95 23.48 -13.50
N GLU A 275 -2.18 23.81 -13.09
CA GLU A 275 -2.96 23.04 -12.13
C GLU A 275 -3.37 21.66 -12.70
N GLY A 276 -3.73 20.74 -11.82
CA GLY A 276 -4.16 19.38 -12.18
C GLY A 276 -3.33 18.28 -11.50
N VAL A 277 -3.57 17.02 -11.86
CA VAL A 277 -2.85 15.88 -11.28
C VAL A 277 -1.60 15.56 -12.10
N TRP A 278 -0.44 15.84 -11.52
CA TRP A 278 0.86 15.51 -12.10
C TRP A 278 1.28 14.11 -11.64
N ARG A 279 1.78 13.27 -12.54
CA ARG A 279 2.28 11.93 -12.22
C ARG A 279 3.79 11.94 -12.20
N ALA A 280 4.39 11.66 -11.05
CA ALA A 280 5.82 11.47 -10.95
C ALA A 280 6.16 9.98 -11.01
N GLU A 281 7.15 9.62 -11.82
CA GLU A 281 7.67 8.27 -11.98
C GLU A 281 9.16 8.28 -11.68
N VAL A 282 9.61 7.34 -10.86
CA VAL A 282 11.03 7.15 -10.52
C VAL A 282 11.43 5.70 -10.72
N GLU A 283 12.63 5.49 -11.24
CA GLU A 283 13.25 4.20 -11.45
C GLU A 283 14.68 4.24 -10.90
N ALA A 284 15.07 3.20 -10.17
CA ALA A 284 16.41 3.10 -9.59
C ALA A 284 17.12 1.82 -10.05
N ARG A 285 18.40 1.96 -10.40
CA ARG A 285 19.31 0.84 -10.68
C ARG A 285 20.57 0.94 -9.80
N LEU A 286 21.10 -0.19 -9.36
CA LEU A 286 22.37 -0.26 -8.64
C LEU A 286 23.30 -1.22 -9.35
N ALA A 287 24.45 -0.72 -9.81
CA ALA A 287 25.43 -1.50 -10.59
C ALA A 287 24.80 -2.26 -11.78
N GLY A 288 23.84 -1.63 -12.47
CA GLY A 288 23.10 -2.22 -13.60
C GLY A 288 21.93 -3.13 -13.22
N VAL A 289 21.75 -3.47 -11.93
CA VAL A 289 20.60 -4.24 -11.45
C VAL A 289 19.41 -3.31 -11.20
N PHE A 290 18.25 -3.65 -11.78
CA PHE A 290 17.00 -2.94 -11.55
C PHE A 290 16.49 -3.20 -10.12
N LEU A 291 16.32 -2.16 -9.32
CA LEU A 291 15.84 -2.25 -7.94
C LEU A 291 14.33 -2.07 -7.83
N GLY A 292 13.73 -1.30 -8.74
CA GLY A 292 12.31 -1.05 -8.72
C GLY A 292 11.93 0.28 -9.38
N ARG A 293 10.62 0.46 -9.49
CA ARG A 293 9.98 1.66 -9.99
C ARG A 293 8.83 2.03 -9.06
N ASP A 294 8.68 3.32 -8.79
CA ASP A 294 7.53 3.85 -8.05
C ASP A 294 6.86 5.00 -8.83
N ARG A 295 5.56 5.20 -8.59
CA ARG A 295 4.74 6.20 -9.25
C ARG A 295 3.77 6.82 -8.26
N ILE A 296 3.70 8.15 -8.23
CA ILE A 296 2.77 8.88 -7.38
C ILE A 296 2.00 9.94 -8.16
N GLY A 297 0.74 10.15 -7.79
CA GLY A 297 -0.07 11.28 -8.25
C GLY A 297 0.08 12.47 -7.31
N ILE A 298 0.34 13.63 -7.88
CA ILE A 298 0.61 14.88 -7.17
C ILE A 298 -0.49 15.87 -7.59
N PRO A 299 -1.48 16.14 -6.73
CA PRO A 299 -2.45 17.19 -7.00
C PRO A 299 -1.77 18.55 -6.90
N VAL A 300 -1.80 19.31 -8.00
CA VAL A 300 -1.31 20.69 -8.06
C VAL A 300 -2.49 21.63 -8.09
N GLU A 301 -2.60 22.44 -7.04
CA GLU A 301 -3.68 23.40 -6.88
C GLU A 301 -3.49 24.66 -7.74
N PRO A 302 -4.60 25.34 -8.09
CA PRO A 302 -4.54 26.67 -8.66
C PRO A 302 -3.71 27.60 -7.78
N ARG A 303 -3.04 28.57 -8.39
CA ARG A 303 -2.49 29.70 -7.66
C ARG A 303 -3.64 30.66 -7.30
N SER A 304 -4.48 30.29 -6.34
CA SER A 304 -5.54 31.17 -5.86
C SER A 304 -4.96 32.28 -4.96
N PRO A 305 -5.25 33.56 -5.24
CA PRO A 305 -4.89 34.67 -4.35
C PRO A 305 -5.83 34.79 -3.13
N GLU A 306 -6.97 34.07 -3.11
CA GLU A 306 -7.98 34.15 -2.06
C GLU A 306 -7.50 33.82 -0.63
N PRO A 307 -6.71 32.77 -0.36
CA PRO A 307 -6.29 32.47 1.02
C PRO A 307 -5.26 33.48 1.58
N MET A 308 -4.78 34.45 0.80
CA MET A 308 -3.81 35.46 1.27
C MET A 308 -4.45 36.72 1.82
N ARG A 309 -5.76 36.95 1.64
CA ARG A 309 -6.48 38.07 2.27
C ARG A 309 -7.33 37.57 3.43
N LEU A 310 -6.69 37.33 4.57
CA LEU A 310 -7.36 37.09 5.85
C LEU A 310 -7.87 38.39 6.52
N GLY A 311 -7.65 39.55 5.88
CA GLY A 311 -8.10 40.86 6.36
C GLY A 311 -9.40 41.31 5.71
N ILE A 312 -10.19 42.10 6.45
CA ILE A 312 -11.41 42.74 5.95
C ILE A 312 -11.06 43.66 4.78
N ASP A 313 -11.64 43.44 3.60
CA ASP A 313 -11.53 44.37 2.47
C ASP A 313 -12.48 45.55 2.66
N ARG A 314 -12.02 46.53 3.46
CA ARG A 314 -12.79 47.73 3.83
C ARG A 314 -13.22 48.54 2.61
N ALA A 315 -12.36 48.65 1.60
CA ALA A 315 -12.66 49.39 0.37
C ALA A 315 -13.82 48.75 -0.39
N TYR A 316 -13.85 47.41 -0.47
CA TYR A 316 -14.98 46.69 -1.05
C TYR A 316 -16.27 46.88 -0.26
N LEU A 317 -16.22 46.75 1.07
CA LEU A 317 -17.39 46.98 1.93
C LEU A 317 -17.94 48.41 1.78
N GLU A 318 -17.08 49.41 1.70
CA GLU A 318 -17.49 50.82 1.50
C GLU A 318 -18.08 51.08 0.11
N ALA A 319 -17.58 50.38 -0.92
CA ALA A 319 -18.14 50.44 -2.26
C ALA A 319 -19.52 49.79 -2.32
N LEU A 320 -19.68 48.61 -1.70
CA LEU A 320 -20.94 47.89 -1.60
C LEU A 320 -21.99 48.70 -0.83
N ALA A 321 -21.60 49.26 0.32
CA ALA A 321 -22.46 50.12 1.13
C ALA A 321 -22.96 51.34 0.32
N ARG A 322 -22.09 52.00 -0.44
CA ARG A 322 -22.50 53.11 -1.33
C ARG A 322 -23.48 52.66 -2.40
N ALA A 323 -23.27 51.49 -3.00
CA ALA A 323 -24.12 50.98 -4.08
C ALA A 323 -25.52 50.56 -3.59
N THR A 324 -25.63 50.01 -2.37
CA THR A 324 -26.91 49.51 -1.83
C THR A 324 -27.60 50.50 -0.89
N GLY A 325 -27.02 51.69 -0.68
CA GLY A 325 -27.47 52.66 0.33
C GLY A 325 -27.26 52.18 1.78
N GLY A 326 -26.37 51.22 1.99
CA GLY A 326 -25.96 50.72 3.30
C GLY A 326 -24.85 51.56 3.93
N ARG A 327 -24.36 51.11 5.08
CA ARG A 327 -23.17 51.67 5.75
C ARG A 327 -22.24 50.55 6.21
N VAL A 328 -20.94 50.81 6.24
CA VAL A 328 -19.95 49.91 6.85
C VAL A 328 -19.85 50.26 8.33
N VAL A 329 -19.92 49.25 9.20
CA VAL A 329 -19.89 49.42 10.65
C VAL A 329 -18.78 48.54 11.22
N GLU A 330 -18.05 49.06 12.20
CA GLU A 330 -17.06 48.29 12.95
C GLU A 330 -17.73 47.48 14.06
N PRO A 331 -17.16 46.32 14.46
CA PRO A 331 -17.72 45.49 15.53
C PRO A 331 -17.94 46.23 16.86
N ASP A 332 -17.14 47.28 17.13
CA ASP A 332 -17.14 48.03 18.38
C ASP A 332 -18.08 49.26 18.39
N ASP A 333 -18.96 49.41 17.39
CA ASP A 333 -19.92 50.51 17.34
C ASP A 333 -21.08 50.29 18.33
N GLU A 334 -20.94 50.81 19.56
CA GLU A 334 -21.95 50.73 20.64
C GLU A 334 -23.32 51.34 20.26
N GLY A 335 -23.38 52.20 19.24
CA GLY A 335 -24.61 52.82 18.75
C GLY A 335 -25.42 51.96 17.78
N LEU A 336 -24.79 50.94 17.18
CA LEU A 336 -25.37 50.15 16.09
C LEU A 336 -26.70 49.49 16.48
N PHE A 337 -26.73 48.84 17.64
CA PHE A 337 -27.90 48.08 18.07
C PHE A 337 -29.10 48.98 18.39
N ARG A 338 -28.86 50.17 18.95
CA ARG A 338 -29.94 51.14 19.23
C ARG A 338 -30.54 51.69 17.93
N GLU A 339 -29.70 51.95 16.93
CA GLU A 339 -30.16 52.48 15.65
C GLU A 339 -30.88 51.42 14.81
N LEU A 340 -30.44 50.16 14.87
CA LEU A 340 -31.14 49.03 14.26
C LEU A 340 -32.50 48.79 14.93
N GLU A 341 -32.60 48.86 16.26
CA GLU A 341 -33.89 48.79 16.97
C GLU A 341 -34.85 49.92 16.57
N ALA A 342 -34.32 51.12 16.34
CA ALA A 342 -35.13 52.25 15.87
C ALA A 342 -35.61 52.03 14.44
N ARG A 343 -34.74 51.59 13.52
CA ARG A 343 -35.09 51.30 12.11
C ARG A 343 -36.01 50.09 11.94
N ALA A 344 -35.86 49.06 12.78
CA ALA A 344 -36.69 47.86 12.72
C ALA A 344 -38.17 48.15 13.03
N ARG A 345 -38.48 49.19 13.82
CA ARG A 345 -39.86 49.60 14.08
C ARG A 345 -40.57 50.19 12.86
N ASP A 346 -39.83 50.82 11.94
CA ASP A 346 -40.41 51.53 10.79
C ASP A 346 -40.56 50.70 9.51
N ARG A 347 -39.95 49.50 9.44
CA ARG A 347 -40.06 48.61 8.27
C ARG A 347 -40.21 47.14 8.66
N LEU A 348 -41.40 46.76 9.12
CA LEU A 348 -41.88 45.39 9.02
C LEU A 348 -42.73 45.24 7.75
N GLU A 349 -42.09 45.32 6.58
CA GLU A 349 -42.67 44.70 5.38
C GLU A 349 -42.34 43.21 5.42
N VAL A 350 -43.22 42.45 6.06
CA VAL A 350 -43.22 41.00 5.88
C VAL A 350 -43.66 40.74 4.45
N VAL A 351 -42.69 40.62 3.52
CA VAL A 351 -42.94 40.11 2.18
C VAL A 351 -43.16 38.60 2.29
N GLY A 352 -44.33 38.22 2.82
CA GLY A 352 -44.81 36.86 2.82
C GLY A 352 -45.32 36.51 1.43
N ARG A 353 -44.58 35.70 0.69
CA ARG A 353 -45.07 35.12 -0.57
C ARG A 353 -46.14 34.07 -0.23
N ARG A 354 -47.42 34.46 -0.27
CA ARG A 354 -48.55 33.53 -0.14
C ARG A 354 -48.70 32.76 -1.46
N VAL A 355 -48.18 31.54 -1.50
CA VAL A 355 -48.42 30.62 -2.62
C VAL A 355 -49.77 29.95 -2.37
N GLU A 356 -50.82 30.42 -3.04
CA GLU A 356 -52.09 29.69 -3.08
C GLU A 356 -52.00 28.60 -4.14
N GLU A 357 -52.06 27.35 -3.72
CA GLU A 357 -52.21 26.22 -4.64
C GLU A 357 -53.61 26.29 -5.26
N VAL A 358 -53.68 26.28 -6.59
CA VAL A 358 -54.96 26.39 -7.32
C VAL A 358 -55.68 25.03 -7.38
N TRP A 359 -54.92 23.95 -7.31
CA TRP A 359 -55.32 22.54 -7.36
C TRP A 359 -56.43 22.10 -6.36
N PRO A 360 -56.50 22.58 -5.11
CA PRO A 360 -57.53 22.17 -4.15
C PRO A 360 -58.94 22.68 -4.51
N ARG A 361 -59.06 23.58 -5.49
CA ARG A 361 -60.34 24.20 -5.83
C ARG A 361 -61.23 23.21 -6.58
N TRP A 362 -62.25 22.70 -5.90
CA TRP A 362 -63.20 21.67 -6.40
C TRP A 362 -63.80 22.00 -7.78
N TRP A 363 -63.96 23.29 -8.12
CA TRP A 363 -64.54 23.70 -9.39
C TRP A 363 -63.63 23.38 -10.60
N LEU A 364 -62.30 23.35 -10.43
CA LEU A 364 -61.38 22.94 -11.50
C LEU A 364 -61.58 21.47 -11.87
N TRP A 365 -61.84 20.63 -10.87
CA TRP A 365 -62.18 19.23 -11.08
C TRP A 365 -63.53 19.06 -11.75
N ALA A 366 -64.54 19.84 -11.35
CA ALA A 366 -65.84 19.84 -12.00
C ALA A 366 -65.74 20.23 -13.49
N VAL A 367 -64.95 21.26 -13.83
CA VAL A 367 -64.69 21.66 -15.21
C VAL A 367 -63.96 20.55 -15.99
N THR A 368 -62.93 19.93 -15.39
CA THR A 368 -62.16 18.86 -16.04
C THR A 368 -63.03 17.63 -16.35
N VAL A 369 -63.84 17.20 -15.38
CA VAL A 369 -64.80 16.10 -15.57
C VAL A 369 -65.87 16.49 -16.59
N GLY A 370 -66.34 17.73 -16.55
CA GLY A 370 -67.30 18.26 -17.53
C GLY A 370 -66.77 18.22 -18.95
N LEU A 371 -65.51 18.65 -19.18
CA LEU A 371 -64.86 18.61 -20.49
C LEU A 371 -64.65 17.18 -20.99
N LEU A 372 -64.23 16.26 -20.11
CA LEU A 372 -64.11 14.84 -20.44
C LEU A 372 -65.46 14.21 -20.78
N GLY A 373 -66.51 14.55 -20.03
CA GLY A 373 -67.88 14.13 -20.32
C GLY A 373 -68.41 14.69 -21.64
N LEU A 374 -68.07 15.94 -21.96
CA LEU A 374 -68.40 16.59 -23.24
C LEU A 374 -67.67 15.93 -24.41
N ASP A 375 -66.37 15.65 -24.29
CA ASP A 375 -65.60 14.92 -25.31
C ASP A 375 -66.18 13.53 -25.53
N TRP A 376 -66.48 12.80 -24.46
CA TRP A 376 -67.11 11.48 -24.56
C TRP A 376 -68.51 11.55 -25.19
N GLY A 377 -69.32 12.53 -24.78
CA GLY A 377 -70.65 12.76 -25.32
C GLY A 377 -70.63 13.12 -26.82
N LEU A 378 -69.74 14.04 -27.22
CA LEU A 378 -69.53 14.42 -28.62
C LEU A 378 -69.04 13.23 -29.45
N ARG A 379 -68.10 12.43 -28.94
CA ARG A 379 -67.64 11.19 -29.62
C ARG A 379 -68.75 10.16 -29.79
N ARG A 380 -69.72 10.10 -28.86
CA ARG A 380 -70.84 9.17 -28.92
C ARG A 380 -71.97 9.66 -29.82
N TRP A 381 -72.16 10.98 -29.95
CA TRP A 381 -73.19 11.57 -30.80
C TRP A 381 -72.77 11.74 -32.26
N TRP A 382 -71.47 11.84 -32.54
CA TRP A 382 -70.93 11.94 -33.91
C TRP A 382 -70.29 10.63 -34.40
N ARG A 383 -70.70 9.49 -33.84
CA ARG A 383 -70.56 8.14 -34.39
C ARG A 383 -71.95 7.55 -34.58
#